data_AF-A0A5E4SGF3-F1
#
_entry.id   AF-A0A5E4SGF3-F1
#
_cell.length_a   1.000
_cell.length_b   1.000
_cell.length_c   1.000
_cell.angle_alpha   90.00
_cell.angle_beta   90.00
_cell.angle_gamma   90.00
#
_symmetry.space_group_name_H-M   'P 1'
#
loop_
_entity.id
_entity.type
_entity.pdbx_description
1 polymer ?
#
loop_
_entity_poly.entity_id
_entity_poly.type
_entity_poly.pdbx_seq_one_letter_code
_entity_poly.pdbx_strand_id
1 'polypeptide(L)'
;MIISPPFLPEVAANSKALDPLMDAVDEFSTYYGVYPIAADRRWHCGLHLNPRDQAMPVRAIADGDVVAYRVCKKAISDGTKNPDGTDQLNSNLGFVLLKHTTETGENRTLTYFSLYMHLLDMEGTNQLPGRVPAAGSAPHVLPDWLRNDTEGVVSGEGKKVYRKDVLGYMGKCQGHFGVHFEIFMLPDDYKAYFGATQLDVAQPSTPAGTDYWGHTYYVIPKEQIFSPLPPGVDGNNKLKGIEFHPLPGGENKQALYVETYFHKGDKFTKVWQVAPDGKRVYLTDGPVKDPVAEYEYKMYDRATKLYPACPSDGYELLRFGRILSSPATLPPREARSHFAPSTQSPFDLGGRDL
;
A
#
# COMPACT_ATOMS: atom_id res chain seq x y z
N MET A 1 4.79 6.88 2.73
CA MET A 1 4.61 5.99 3.89
C MET A 1 5.10 4.60 3.54
N ILE A 2 6.04 4.04 4.31
CA ILE A 2 6.53 2.67 4.08
C ILE A 2 6.02 1.81 5.22
N ILE A 3 4.97 1.04 4.96
CA ILE A 3 4.51 -0.04 5.85
C ILE A 3 5.26 -1.31 5.47
N SER A 4 5.83 -2.01 6.44
CA SER A 4 6.31 -3.40 6.28
C SER A 4 5.30 -4.38 6.86
N PRO A 5 5.31 -5.65 6.41
CA PRO A 5 4.59 -6.68 7.14
C PRO A 5 5.14 -6.86 8.56
N PRO A 6 4.32 -7.37 9.50
CA PRO A 6 4.74 -7.61 10.89
C PRO A 6 5.73 -8.78 11.02
N PHE A 7 5.90 -9.58 9.98
CA PHE A 7 6.88 -10.65 9.86
C PHE A 7 7.73 -10.45 8.60
N LEU A 8 8.99 -10.85 8.64
CA LEU A 8 9.93 -10.72 7.51
C LEU A 8 10.41 -12.13 7.10
N PRO A 9 9.60 -12.90 6.35
CA PRO A 9 10.05 -14.18 5.81
C PRO A 9 11.23 -14.01 4.86
N GLU A 10 12.01 -15.07 4.70
CA GLU A 10 12.98 -15.14 3.61
C GLU A 10 12.25 -15.25 2.28
N VAL A 11 12.71 -14.48 1.30
CA VAL A 11 12.12 -14.41 -0.02
C VAL A 11 13.18 -14.69 -1.07
N ALA A 12 12.84 -15.48 -2.09
CA ALA A 12 13.77 -15.80 -3.17
C ALA A 12 14.25 -14.52 -3.88
N ALA A 13 15.56 -14.32 -3.96
CA ALA A 13 16.19 -13.13 -4.54
C ALA A 13 15.83 -12.88 -6.02
N ASN A 14 15.37 -13.91 -6.73
CA ASN A 14 15.00 -13.88 -8.15
C ASN A 14 13.49 -14.05 -8.39
N SER A 15 12.63 -13.81 -7.38
CA SER A 15 11.19 -13.93 -7.55
C SER A 15 10.68 -12.97 -8.64
N LYS A 16 9.83 -13.50 -9.51
CA LYS A 16 9.14 -12.73 -10.56
C LYS A 16 7.80 -12.15 -10.08
N ALA A 17 7.38 -12.45 -8.85
CA ALA A 17 6.15 -11.90 -8.31
C ALA A 17 6.25 -10.38 -8.11
N LEU A 18 5.10 -9.71 -8.12
CA LEU A 18 5.01 -8.27 -7.95
C LEU A 18 5.50 -7.88 -6.54
N ASP A 19 5.00 -8.57 -5.52
CA ASP A 19 5.37 -8.38 -4.11
C ASP A 19 5.62 -9.73 -3.41
N PRO A 20 6.79 -10.35 -3.63
CA PRO A 20 7.06 -11.69 -3.12
C PRO A 20 7.22 -11.74 -1.60
N LEU A 21 7.41 -10.60 -0.94
CA LEU A 21 7.43 -10.51 0.52
C LEU A 21 6.02 -10.63 1.08
N MET A 22 5.06 -9.90 0.52
CA MET A 22 3.65 -10.01 0.95
C MET A 22 3.05 -11.36 0.57
N ASP A 23 3.38 -11.91 -0.61
CA ASP A 23 2.96 -13.27 -0.99
C ASP A 23 3.39 -14.31 0.06
N ALA A 24 4.62 -14.20 0.58
CA ALA A 24 5.13 -15.09 1.61
C ALA A 24 4.45 -14.87 2.98
N VAL A 25 4.03 -13.65 3.29
CA VAL A 25 3.30 -13.33 4.53
C VAL A 25 1.85 -13.80 4.45
N ASP A 26 1.23 -13.78 3.27
CA ASP A 26 -0.13 -14.28 3.05
C ASP A 26 -0.23 -15.78 3.39
N GLU A 27 0.84 -16.56 3.17
CA GLU A 27 0.91 -17.96 3.59
C GLU A 27 0.85 -18.17 5.11
N PHE A 28 1.09 -17.12 5.91
CA PHE A 28 0.96 -17.19 7.38
C PHE A 28 -0.47 -16.97 7.85
N SER A 29 -1.36 -16.48 6.99
CA SER A 29 -2.76 -16.27 7.33
C SER A 29 -3.42 -17.60 7.69
N THR A 30 -4.07 -17.63 8.85
CA THR A 30 -4.76 -18.84 9.32
C THR A 30 -6.24 -18.80 8.97
N TYR A 31 -6.89 -19.97 8.95
CA TYR A 31 -8.33 -20.06 8.66
C TYR A 31 -9.23 -19.64 9.83
N TYR A 32 -8.69 -19.49 11.04
CA TYR A 32 -9.45 -19.11 12.23
C TYR A 32 -9.26 -17.62 12.54
N GLY A 33 -10.36 -16.91 12.79
CA GLY A 33 -10.29 -15.46 13.01
C GLY A 33 -9.79 -14.72 11.77
N VAL A 34 -10.54 -14.81 10.67
CA VAL A 34 -10.27 -14.09 9.43
C VAL A 34 -11.14 -12.83 9.35
N TYR A 35 -10.55 -11.74 8.84
CA TYR A 35 -11.29 -10.52 8.56
C TYR A 35 -12.25 -10.69 7.37
N PRO A 36 -13.46 -10.09 7.38
CA PRO A 36 -14.10 -9.39 8.50
C PRO A 36 -14.96 -10.32 9.38
N ILE A 37 -15.29 -11.51 8.90
CA ILE A 37 -16.18 -12.46 9.58
C ILE A 37 -15.47 -13.80 9.68
N ALA A 38 -15.24 -14.26 10.91
CA ALA A 38 -14.61 -15.54 11.17
C ALA A 38 -15.54 -16.72 10.82
N ALA A 39 -14.98 -17.94 10.76
CA ALA A 39 -15.72 -19.15 10.43
C ALA A 39 -16.93 -19.44 11.36
N ASP A 40 -16.90 -18.91 12.58
CA ASP A 40 -17.98 -18.98 13.56
C ASP A 40 -19.05 -17.87 13.41
N ARG A 41 -18.97 -17.08 12.33
CA ARG A 41 -19.86 -15.95 11.98
C ARG A 41 -19.77 -14.75 12.90
N ARG A 42 -18.71 -14.63 13.71
CA ARG A 42 -18.46 -13.43 14.51
C ARG A 42 -17.64 -12.42 13.72
N TRP A 43 -17.87 -11.14 13.99
CA TRP A 43 -16.99 -10.08 13.51
C TRP A 43 -15.60 -10.28 14.11
N HIS A 44 -14.60 -10.27 13.23
CA HIS A 44 -13.18 -10.31 13.56
C HIS A 44 -12.49 -9.09 12.92
N CYS A 45 -11.94 -8.21 13.75
CA CYS A 45 -11.40 -6.90 13.32
C CYS A 45 -10.00 -6.98 12.70
N GLY A 46 -9.32 -8.12 12.83
CA GLY A 46 -7.99 -8.37 12.28
C GLY A 46 -7.87 -9.73 11.63
N LEU A 47 -6.63 -10.23 11.60
CA LEU A 47 -6.32 -11.58 11.14
C LEU A 47 -5.27 -12.21 12.05
N HIS A 48 -5.25 -13.54 12.12
CA HIS A 48 -4.18 -14.28 12.79
C HIS A 48 -3.10 -14.70 11.80
N LEU A 49 -1.86 -14.33 12.11
CA LEU A 49 -0.66 -14.74 11.39
C LEU A 49 0.11 -15.78 12.20
N ASN A 50 0.43 -16.91 11.57
CA ASN A 50 1.18 -18.01 12.15
C ASN A 50 2.40 -18.35 11.27
N PRO A 51 3.54 -17.65 11.43
CA PRO A 51 4.78 -18.05 10.80
C PRO A 51 5.19 -19.45 11.26
N ARG A 52 5.66 -20.29 10.32
CA ARG A 52 6.11 -21.66 10.64
C ARG A 52 7.27 -21.68 11.65
N ASP A 53 8.12 -20.66 11.63
CA ASP A 53 9.19 -20.46 12.59
C ASP A 53 8.70 -19.69 13.81
N GLN A 54 8.59 -20.37 14.96
CA GLN A 54 8.16 -19.78 16.22
C GLN A 54 9.16 -18.77 16.81
N ALA A 55 10.43 -18.82 16.38
CA ALA A 55 11.45 -17.85 16.77
C ALA A 55 11.44 -16.60 15.88
N MET A 56 10.60 -16.57 14.82
CA MET A 56 10.48 -15.39 13.97
C MET A 56 9.95 -14.19 14.77
N PRO A 57 10.68 -13.07 14.85
CA PRO A 57 10.24 -11.91 15.61
C PRO A 57 9.03 -11.22 14.97
N VAL A 58 8.09 -10.79 15.82
CA VAL A 58 7.03 -9.85 15.46
C VAL A 58 7.63 -8.45 15.42
N ARG A 59 7.35 -7.69 14.36
CA ARG A 59 8.00 -6.39 14.12
C ARG A 59 7.00 -5.26 13.92
N ALA A 60 7.39 -4.06 14.33
CA ALA A 60 6.66 -2.84 14.06
C ALA A 60 6.56 -2.60 12.55
N ILE A 61 5.33 -2.43 12.06
CA ILE A 61 5.08 -2.23 10.63
C ILE A 61 5.53 -0.86 10.12
N ALA A 62 5.65 0.13 11.00
CA ALA A 62 6.02 1.51 10.71
C ALA A 62 6.55 2.17 11.98
N ASP A 63 7.21 3.32 11.84
CA ASP A 63 7.56 4.18 12.97
C ASP A 63 6.27 4.57 13.73
N GLY A 64 6.32 4.62 15.06
CA GLY A 64 5.13 4.92 15.83
C GLY A 64 5.37 5.26 17.29
N ASP A 65 4.36 5.89 17.87
CA ASP A 65 4.21 6.12 19.30
C ASP A 65 3.55 4.90 19.95
N VAL A 66 4.09 4.43 21.05
CA VAL A 66 3.45 3.38 21.86
C VAL A 66 2.27 4.03 22.59
N VAL A 67 1.07 3.49 22.37
CA VAL A 67 -0.15 3.96 23.05
C VAL A 67 -0.32 3.22 24.37
N ALA A 68 -0.30 1.89 24.30
CA ALA A 68 -0.41 0.99 25.43
C ALA A 68 0.24 -0.36 25.09
N TYR A 69 0.68 -1.08 26.12
CA TYR A 69 1.22 -2.42 25.95
C TYR A 69 1.02 -3.24 27.22
N ARG A 70 1.22 -4.55 27.09
CA ARG A 70 1.27 -5.50 28.19
C ARG A 70 2.31 -6.56 27.89
N VAL A 71 3.18 -6.84 28.85
CA VAL A 71 4.07 -8.01 28.85
C VAL A 71 3.63 -8.89 30.00
N CYS A 72 3.51 -10.19 29.77
CA CYS A 72 3.11 -11.14 30.80
C CYS A 72 4.27 -12.05 31.16
N LYS A 73 4.44 -12.36 32.45
CA LYS A 73 5.39 -13.38 32.87
C LYS A 73 5.04 -14.78 32.37
N LYS A 74 3.75 -15.13 32.37
CA LYS A 74 3.21 -16.44 31.97
C LYS A 74 1.94 -16.29 31.13
N ALA A 75 1.66 -17.30 30.31
CA ALA A 75 0.34 -17.51 29.72
C ALA A 75 -0.74 -17.80 30.78
N ILE A 76 -2.01 -17.67 30.39
CA ILE A 76 -3.18 -18.01 31.21
C ILE A 76 -3.91 -19.23 30.63
N SER A 77 -4.79 -19.82 31.43
CA SER A 77 -5.74 -20.86 31.01
C SER A 77 -7.06 -20.23 30.56
N ASP A 78 -7.67 -20.78 29.52
CA ASP A 78 -9.05 -20.51 29.11
C ASP A 78 -10.09 -21.37 29.84
N GLY A 79 -9.65 -22.15 30.83
CA GLY A 79 -10.45 -23.14 31.56
C GLY A 79 -10.19 -24.58 31.13
N THR A 80 -9.43 -24.81 30.06
CA THR A 80 -9.02 -26.15 29.63
C THR A 80 -8.07 -26.79 30.65
N LYS A 81 -8.27 -28.07 30.95
CA LYS A 81 -7.47 -28.85 31.90
C LYS A 81 -6.54 -29.84 31.18
N ASN A 82 -5.34 -30.02 31.72
CA ASN A 82 -4.43 -31.10 31.34
C ASN A 82 -4.97 -32.47 31.84
N PRO A 83 -4.46 -33.61 31.34
CA PRO A 83 -4.86 -34.94 31.80
C PRO A 83 -4.67 -35.19 33.30
N ASP A 84 -3.76 -34.45 33.94
CA ASP A 84 -3.49 -34.51 35.39
C ASP A 84 -4.40 -33.59 36.23
N GLY A 85 -5.37 -32.90 35.59
CA GLY A 85 -6.31 -31.99 36.24
C GLY A 85 -5.80 -30.56 36.46
N THR A 86 -4.54 -30.26 36.12
CA THR A 86 -3.99 -28.90 36.20
C THR A 86 -4.52 -28.00 35.08
N ASP A 87 -4.48 -26.68 35.28
CA ASP A 87 -4.86 -25.72 34.25
C ASP A 87 -3.85 -25.71 33.08
N GLN A 88 -4.37 -25.82 31.86
CA GLN A 88 -3.56 -25.70 30.66
C GLN A 88 -3.32 -24.22 30.35
N LEU A 89 -2.08 -23.76 30.48
CA LEU A 89 -1.71 -22.39 30.09
C LEU A 89 -1.60 -22.30 28.56
N ASN A 90 -2.68 -21.84 27.92
CA ASN A 90 -2.87 -21.94 26.47
C ASN A 90 -3.17 -20.60 25.78
N SER A 91 -3.19 -19.50 26.53
CA SER A 91 -3.51 -18.17 26.00
C SER A 91 -2.55 -17.10 26.51
N ASN A 92 -1.88 -16.42 25.58
CA ASN A 92 -0.99 -15.30 25.84
C ASN A 92 -1.76 -13.97 25.76
N LEU A 93 -1.56 -13.11 26.77
CA LEU A 93 -2.24 -11.82 26.88
C LEU A 93 -1.33 -10.62 26.55
N GLY A 94 -0.09 -10.88 26.13
CA GLY A 94 0.83 -9.83 25.74
C GLY A 94 0.33 -9.11 24.48
N PHE A 95 0.46 -7.79 24.45
CA PHE A 95 0.14 -7.00 23.28
C PHE A 95 0.93 -5.68 23.23
N VAL A 96 1.00 -5.11 22.03
CA VAL A 96 1.48 -3.74 21.79
C VAL A 96 0.46 -3.02 20.91
N LEU A 97 0.08 -1.80 21.29
CA LEU A 97 -0.73 -0.89 20.49
C LEU A 97 0.11 0.32 20.09
N LEU A 98 0.23 0.55 18.79
CA LEU A 98 0.99 1.67 18.22
C LEU A 98 0.06 2.66 17.55
N LYS A 99 0.39 3.95 17.67
CA LYS A 99 -0.14 5.04 16.86
C LYS A 99 0.93 5.45 15.85
N HIS A 100 0.52 5.57 14.60
CA HIS A 100 1.36 6.00 13.49
C HIS A 100 0.85 7.32 12.95
N THR A 101 1.80 8.17 12.53
CA THR A 101 1.49 9.47 11.95
C THR A 101 2.47 9.73 10.81
N THR A 102 1.96 10.07 9.63
CA THR A 102 2.79 10.45 8.48
C THR A 102 2.15 11.59 7.72
N GLU A 103 2.96 12.57 7.32
CA GLU A 103 2.53 13.60 6.38
C GLU A 103 2.49 13.03 4.96
N THR A 104 1.43 13.33 4.23
CA THR A 104 1.18 12.85 2.87
C THR A 104 1.03 14.01 1.88
N GLY A 105 1.68 15.15 2.13
CA GLY A 105 1.56 16.34 1.29
C GLY A 105 0.31 17.18 1.60
N GLU A 106 0.27 18.41 1.08
CA GLU A 106 -0.82 19.38 1.30
C GLU A 106 -1.20 19.63 2.77
N ASN A 107 -0.25 19.52 3.71
CA ASN A 107 -0.50 19.56 5.16
C ASN A 107 -1.55 18.54 5.62
N ARG A 108 -1.64 17.40 4.92
CA ARG A 108 -2.54 16.29 5.24
C ARG A 108 -1.77 15.21 5.97
N THR A 109 -2.22 14.94 7.18
CA THR A 109 -1.65 13.93 8.06
C THR A 109 -2.48 12.65 8.02
N LEU A 110 -1.86 11.50 7.75
CA LEU A 110 -2.46 10.19 7.94
C LEU A 110 -2.16 9.69 9.37
N THR A 111 -3.21 9.46 10.15
CA THR A 111 -3.12 8.86 11.48
C THR A 111 -3.81 7.51 11.50
N TYR A 112 -3.10 6.47 11.91
CA TYR A 112 -3.65 5.12 12.02
C TYR A 112 -2.97 4.36 13.16
N PHE A 113 -3.50 3.21 13.51
CA PHE A 113 -3.05 2.39 14.62
C PHE A 113 -2.72 0.99 14.13
N SER A 114 -1.78 0.33 14.80
CA SER A 114 -1.58 -1.11 14.66
C SER A 114 -1.57 -1.80 16.01
N LEU A 115 -2.26 -2.94 16.09
CA LEU A 115 -2.40 -3.76 17.30
C LEU A 115 -1.83 -5.14 17.05
N TYR A 116 -0.95 -5.58 17.94
CA TYR A 116 -0.29 -6.90 17.90
C TYR A 116 -0.67 -7.61 19.20
N MET A 117 -1.48 -8.66 19.14
CA MET A 117 -1.93 -9.41 20.32
C MET A 117 -1.42 -10.85 20.31
N HIS A 118 -1.62 -11.53 21.44
CA HIS A 118 -1.14 -12.89 21.68
C HIS A 118 0.39 -12.99 21.60
N LEU A 119 1.09 -11.92 21.99
CA LEU A 119 2.54 -11.93 22.09
C LEU A 119 2.99 -12.88 23.20
N LEU A 120 4.00 -13.68 22.91
CA LEU A 120 4.56 -14.69 23.80
C LEU A 120 4.95 -14.10 25.15
N ASP A 121 4.69 -14.84 26.22
CA ASP A 121 5.06 -14.45 27.58
C ASP A 121 6.57 -14.56 27.82
N MET A 122 7.05 -14.01 28.93
CA MET A 122 8.47 -14.01 29.26
C MET A 122 9.05 -15.42 29.40
N GLU A 123 8.35 -16.34 30.06
CA GLU A 123 8.85 -17.71 30.25
C GLU A 123 8.96 -18.46 28.92
N GLY A 124 7.99 -18.29 28.02
CA GLY A 124 8.07 -18.79 26.65
C GLY A 124 9.22 -18.15 25.85
N THR A 125 9.37 -16.82 25.95
CA THR A 125 10.41 -16.08 25.24
C THR A 125 11.82 -16.53 25.68
N ASN A 126 12.01 -16.82 26.96
CA ASN A 126 13.27 -17.34 27.51
C ASN A 126 13.63 -18.75 27.02
N GLN A 127 12.67 -19.49 26.46
CA GLN A 127 12.86 -20.84 25.95
C GLN A 127 13.10 -20.89 24.43
N LEU A 128 12.98 -19.76 23.72
CA LEU A 128 13.18 -19.73 22.27
C LEU A 128 14.62 -20.10 21.88
N PRO A 129 14.79 -20.86 20.77
CA PRO A 129 16.12 -21.20 20.26
C PRO A 129 16.80 -19.95 19.68
N GLY A 130 18.06 -19.72 20.07
CA GLY A 130 18.76 -18.47 19.78
C GLY A 130 18.38 -17.40 20.81
N ARG A 131 19.34 -16.96 21.62
CA ARG A 131 19.06 -15.95 22.67
C ARG A 131 18.48 -14.69 22.02
N VAL A 132 17.37 -14.18 22.55
CA VAL A 132 16.90 -12.83 22.25
C VAL A 132 18.11 -11.90 22.39
N PRO A 133 18.55 -11.20 21.33
CA PRO A 133 19.74 -10.36 21.41
C PRO A 133 19.61 -9.39 22.59
N ALA A 134 20.70 -9.05 23.28
CA ALA A 134 20.64 -8.07 24.35
C ALA A 134 20.07 -6.74 23.82
N ALA A 135 19.35 -5.98 24.64
CA ALA A 135 18.91 -4.65 24.21
C ALA A 135 20.12 -3.79 23.82
N GLY A 136 19.98 -3.00 22.75
CA GLY A 136 21.06 -2.19 22.20
C GLY A 136 22.15 -2.95 21.43
N SER A 137 22.05 -4.27 21.26
CA SER A 137 23.06 -5.06 20.52
C SER A 137 23.04 -4.87 19.00
N ALA A 138 21.95 -4.35 18.44
CA ALA A 138 21.77 -4.05 17.03
C ALA A 138 20.58 -3.08 16.84
N PRO A 139 20.44 -2.40 15.69
CA PRO A 139 19.16 -1.78 15.32
C PRO A 139 18.05 -2.84 15.27
N HIS A 140 16.81 -2.43 15.54
CA HIS A 140 15.64 -3.30 15.44
C HIS A 140 15.60 -4.51 16.36
N VAL A 141 16.05 -4.34 17.61
CA VAL A 141 15.99 -5.36 18.68
C VAL A 141 14.79 -5.15 19.60
N LEU A 142 14.44 -6.17 20.38
CA LEU A 142 13.38 -6.07 21.40
C LEU A 142 13.81 -5.08 22.49
N PRO A 143 13.09 -3.96 22.71
CA PRO A 143 13.49 -2.96 23.69
C PRO A 143 13.29 -3.47 25.13
N ASP A 144 14.05 -2.93 26.09
CA ASP A 144 14.05 -3.38 27.49
C ASP A 144 12.67 -3.31 28.17
N TRP A 145 11.87 -2.30 27.82
CA TRP A 145 10.52 -2.14 28.35
C TRP A 145 9.54 -3.21 27.86
N LEU A 146 9.89 -4.00 26.84
CA LEU A 146 9.12 -5.17 26.39
C LEU A 146 9.66 -6.50 26.95
N ARG A 147 10.66 -6.47 27.84
CA ARG A 147 11.30 -7.69 28.38
C ARG A 147 10.84 -8.06 29.78
N ASN A 148 10.11 -7.18 30.46
CA ASN A 148 9.75 -7.32 31.87
C ASN A 148 8.24 -7.30 32.03
N ASP A 149 7.73 -8.09 32.98
CA ASP A 149 6.31 -8.16 33.30
C ASP A 149 5.81 -6.77 33.68
N THR A 150 4.72 -6.34 33.06
CA THR A 150 4.11 -5.04 33.33
C THR A 150 3.07 -5.12 34.45
N GLU A 151 2.76 -6.32 34.97
CA GLU A 151 1.74 -6.58 35.99
C GLU A 151 0.33 -6.09 35.60
N GLY A 152 0.10 -5.81 34.31
CA GLY A 152 -1.13 -5.19 33.82
C GLY A 152 -0.91 -4.43 32.52
N VAL A 153 -1.95 -3.72 32.08
CA VAL A 153 -1.85 -2.80 30.94
C VAL A 153 -1.17 -1.53 31.40
N VAL A 154 -0.15 -1.09 30.66
CA VAL A 154 0.56 0.16 30.92
C VAL A 154 0.47 1.08 29.70
N SER A 155 0.47 2.40 29.95
CA SER A 155 0.57 3.40 28.88
C SER A 155 1.95 3.33 28.23
N GLY A 156 2.06 3.77 26.98
CA GLY A 156 3.37 3.88 26.33
C GLY A 156 4.29 4.93 26.95
N GLU A 157 3.77 5.93 27.69
CA GLU A 157 4.56 6.98 28.37
C GLU A 157 5.58 7.66 27.44
N GLY A 158 5.16 8.00 26.22
CA GLY A 158 6.02 8.68 25.23
C GLY A 158 7.08 7.79 24.58
N LYS A 159 7.09 6.47 24.85
CA LYS A 159 7.95 5.51 24.15
C LYS A 159 7.61 5.49 22.66
N LYS A 160 8.66 5.29 21.85
CA LYS A 160 8.57 5.19 20.41
C LYS A 160 9.20 3.90 19.94
N VAL A 161 8.76 3.44 18.78
CA VAL A 161 9.37 2.33 18.04
C VAL A 161 9.66 2.79 16.62
N TYR A 162 10.72 2.25 16.04
CA TYR A 162 11.02 2.41 14.63
C TYR A 162 10.49 1.23 13.83
N ARG A 163 10.21 1.47 12.55
CA ARG A 163 9.83 0.44 11.60
C ARG A 163 10.85 -0.70 11.65
N LYS A 164 10.33 -1.92 11.75
CA LYS A 164 11.06 -3.20 11.91
C LYS A 164 11.58 -3.50 13.31
N ASP A 165 11.44 -2.61 14.29
CA ASP A 165 11.78 -2.95 15.68
C ASP A 165 11.00 -4.18 16.14
N VAL A 166 11.67 -5.07 16.89
CA VAL A 166 11.00 -6.26 17.43
C VAL A 166 10.07 -5.84 18.57
N LEU A 167 8.81 -6.28 18.47
CA LEU A 167 7.76 -6.04 19.46
C LEU A 167 7.49 -7.27 20.33
N GLY A 168 7.98 -8.44 19.94
CA GLY A 168 7.80 -9.69 20.67
C GLY A 168 7.91 -10.89 19.75
N TYR A 169 7.33 -12.00 20.20
CA TYR A 169 7.31 -13.28 19.50
C TYR A 169 5.90 -13.84 19.48
N MET A 170 5.64 -14.77 18.56
CA MET A 170 4.34 -15.39 18.43
C MET A 170 4.00 -16.23 19.67
N GLY A 171 2.87 -15.94 20.30
CA GLY A 171 2.28 -16.74 21.37
C GLY A 171 1.08 -17.54 20.87
N LYS A 172 0.12 -17.73 21.78
CA LYS A 172 -1.08 -18.53 21.54
C LYS A 172 -2.36 -17.80 21.95
N CYS A 173 -3.46 -18.19 21.32
CA CYS A 173 -4.81 -17.91 21.76
C CYS A 173 -5.60 -19.22 21.80
N GLN A 174 -6.08 -19.63 22.99
CA GLN A 174 -6.88 -20.84 23.17
C GLN A 174 -6.23 -22.08 22.52
N GLY A 175 -4.92 -22.24 22.75
CA GLY A 175 -4.11 -23.34 22.21
C GLY A 175 -3.62 -23.16 20.77
N HIS A 176 -4.14 -22.20 20.01
CA HIS A 176 -3.73 -21.94 18.62
C HIS A 176 -2.55 -20.96 18.57
N PHE A 177 -1.47 -21.34 17.89
CA PHE A 177 -0.32 -20.45 17.69
C PHE A 177 -0.64 -19.36 16.67
N GLY A 178 -0.43 -18.11 17.03
CA GLY A 178 -0.60 -17.00 16.11
C GLY A 178 -0.54 -15.65 16.80
N VAL A 179 -0.26 -14.62 16.02
CA VAL A 179 -0.39 -13.21 16.43
C VAL A 179 -1.66 -12.67 15.81
N HIS A 180 -2.53 -12.10 16.63
CA HIS A 180 -3.65 -11.31 16.13
C HIS A 180 -3.12 -9.94 15.73
N PHE A 181 -3.36 -9.54 14.49
CA PHE A 181 -2.87 -8.29 13.93
C PHE A 181 -4.00 -7.45 13.33
N GLU A 182 -4.04 -6.17 13.70
CA GLU A 182 -4.99 -5.19 13.17
C GLU A 182 -4.27 -3.93 12.71
N ILE A 183 -4.82 -3.31 11.66
CA ILE A 183 -4.54 -1.93 11.28
C ILE A 183 -5.88 -1.20 11.21
N PHE A 184 -6.03 -0.11 11.93
CA PHE A 184 -7.29 0.62 12.00
C PHE A 184 -7.08 2.12 12.20
N MET A 185 -8.16 2.89 12.05
CA MET A 185 -8.19 4.33 12.28
C MET A 185 -9.34 4.65 13.22
N LEU A 186 -9.22 5.74 13.98
CA LEU A 186 -10.39 6.31 14.65
C LEU A 186 -11.32 6.94 13.61
N PRO A 187 -12.64 7.04 13.87
CA PRO A 187 -13.59 7.63 12.93
C PRO A 187 -13.20 9.04 12.46
N ASP A 188 -12.71 9.89 13.38
CA ASP A 188 -12.29 11.25 13.06
C ASP A 188 -11.02 11.27 12.21
N ASP A 189 -10.04 10.41 12.49
CA ASP A 189 -8.82 10.27 11.68
C ASP A 189 -9.15 9.75 10.27
N TYR A 190 -10.04 8.76 10.17
CA TYR A 190 -10.52 8.24 8.89
C TYR A 190 -11.21 9.34 8.09
N LYS A 191 -12.14 10.07 8.71
CA LYS A 191 -12.87 11.16 8.05
C LYS A 191 -11.94 12.30 7.64
N ALA A 192 -10.97 12.66 8.49
CA ALA A 192 -9.99 13.69 8.18
C ALA A 192 -9.15 13.34 6.94
N TYR A 193 -8.77 12.08 6.79
CA TYR A 193 -7.91 11.66 5.68
C TYR A 193 -8.67 11.22 4.42
N PHE A 194 -9.71 10.39 4.57
CA PHE A 194 -10.47 9.76 3.48
C PHE A 194 -11.85 10.39 3.26
N GLY A 195 -12.29 11.35 4.07
CA GLY A 195 -13.64 11.92 3.95
C GLY A 195 -13.89 12.67 2.64
N ALA A 196 -12.84 13.12 1.95
CA ALA A 196 -12.93 13.72 0.62
C ALA A 196 -12.88 12.68 -0.53
N THR A 197 -12.65 11.39 -0.22
CA THR A 197 -12.65 10.34 -1.22
C THR A 197 -14.05 10.15 -1.77
N GLN A 198 -14.17 10.17 -3.11
CA GLN A 198 -15.43 10.01 -3.83
C GLN A 198 -15.77 8.51 -4.00
N LEU A 199 -15.75 7.75 -2.91
CA LEU A 199 -16.18 6.33 -2.92
C LEU A 199 -17.67 6.27 -3.27
N ASP A 200 -18.04 5.27 -4.08
CA ASP A 200 -19.42 5.04 -4.57
C ASP A 200 -20.04 6.19 -5.40
N VAL A 201 -19.26 7.21 -5.74
CA VAL A 201 -19.70 8.27 -6.65
C VAL A 201 -19.61 7.74 -8.08
N ALA A 202 -20.76 7.53 -8.72
CA ALA A 202 -20.84 6.97 -10.08
C ALA A 202 -20.12 7.80 -11.14
N GLN A 203 -19.99 9.11 -10.93
CA GLN A 203 -19.30 10.05 -11.81
C GLN A 203 -18.40 10.96 -10.95
N PRO A 204 -17.20 10.50 -10.55
CA PRO A 204 -16.33 11.27 -9.68
C PRO A 204 -15.81 12.51 -10.42
N SER A 205 -15.78 13.65 -9.72
CA SER A 205 -15.14 14.87 -10.20
C SER A 205 -13.62 14.78 -10.04
N THR A 206 -12.86 15.50 -10.88
CA THR A 206 -11.40 15.59 -10.70
C THR A 206 -11.09 16.50 -9.50
N PRO A 207 -10.33 16.04 -8.49
CA PRO A 207 -9.98 16.89 -7.35
C PRO A 207 -9.17 18.12 -7.79
N ALA A 208 -9.49 19.30 -7.24
CA ALA A 208 -8.74 20.53 -7.52
C ALA A 208 -7.37 20.60 -6.80
N GLY A 209 -7.16 19.74 -5.80
CA GLY A 209 -5.90 19.64 -5.07
C GLY A 209 -4.75 19.11 -5.95
N THR A 210 -3.55 19.42 -5.52
CA THR A 210 -2.26 18.95 -6.04
C THR A 210 -1.82 17.64 -5.40
N ASP A 211 -2.54 17.17 -4.37
CA ASP A 211 -2.27 15.90 -3.72
C ASP A 211 -2.54 14.70 -4.66
N TYR A 212 -1.53 13.83 -4.81
CA TYR A 212 -1.57 12.69 -5.71
C TYR A 212 -0.92 11.47 -5.06
N TRP A 213 -1.66 10.35 -4.99
CA TRP A 213 -1.18 9.09 -4.46
C TRP A 213 -1.69 7.91 -5.30
N GLY A 214 -0.83 6.91 -5.49
CA GLY A 214 -1.21 5.63 -6.09
C GLY A 214 -1.30 5.67 -7.62
N HIS A 215 -2.36 5.08 -8.15
CA HIS A 215 -2.61 4.93 -9.57
C HIS A 215 -3.37 6.14 -10.11
N THR A 216 -3.11 6.52 -11.37
CA THR A 216 -3.91 7.55 -12.04
C THR A 216 -5.07 6.92 -12.79
N TYR A 217 -6.24 7.53 -12.65
CA TYR A 217 -7.43 7.15 -13.40
C TYR A 217 -7.88 8.28 -14.31
N TYR A 218 -8.24 7.94 -15.55
CA TYR A 218 -8.77 8.85 -16.55
C TYR A 218 -10.11 8.34 -17.08
N VAL A 219 -11.00 9.27 -17.39
CA VAL A 219 -12.21 8.98 -18.16
C VAL A 219 -12.05 9.62 -19.53
N ILE A 220 -12.02 8.80 -20.57
CA ILE A 220 -12.04 9.24 -21.96
C ILE A 220 -13.52 9.23 -22.40
N PRO A 221 -14.13 10.38 -22.72
CA PRO A 221 -15.51 10.44 -23.19
C PRO A 221 -15.70 9.59 -24.45
N LYS A 222 -16.95 9.17 -24.71
CA LYS A 222 -17.29 8.55 -26.00
C LYS A 222 -17.01 9.52 -27.16
N GLU A 223 -16.87 8.96 -28.36
CA GLU A 223 -16.66 9.71 -29.60
C GLU A 223 -15.33 10.49 -29.63
N GLN A 224 -14.36 10.05 -28.82
CA GLN A 224 -13.00 10.57 -28.83
C GLN A 224 -12.20 9.94 -29.98
N ILE A 225 -11.53 10.79 -30.74
CA ILE A 225 -10.64 10.38 -31.83
C ILE A 225 -9.24 10.09 -31.28
N PHE A 226 -8.69 8.94 -31.64
CA PHE A 226 -7.32 8.51 -31.37
C PHE A 226 -6.51 8.58 -32.67
N SER A 227 -5.38 9.27 -32.64
CA SER A 227 -4.47 9.29 -33.80
C SER A 227 -3.38 8.23 -33.68
N PRO A 228 -2.91 7.65 -34.78
CA PRO A 228 -1.86 6.63 -34.75
C PRO A 228 -0.53 7.08 -34.13
N LEU A 229 -0.22 8.38 -34.18
CA LEU A 229 1.03 8.97 -33.70
C LEU A 229 0.77 10.36 -33.12
N PRO A 230 1.58 10.83 -32.15
CA PRO A 230 1.54 12.22 -31.69
C PRO A 230 1.73 13.24 -32.81
N PRO A 231 1.16 14.46 -32.70
CA PRO A 231 1.39 15.53 -33.66
C PRO A 231 2.86 15.93 -33.69
N GLY A 232 3.40 16.19 -34.89
CA GLY A 232 4.78 16.65 -35.08
C GLY A 232 5.83 15.53 -35.07
N VAL A 233 5.41 14.26 -35.05
CA VAL A 233 6.29 13.12 -35.32
C VAL A 233 6.83 13.20 -36.75
N ASP A 234 8.13 12.94 -36.90
CA ASP A 234 8.83 12.94 -38.19
C ASP A 234 8.63 11.63 -38.98
N GLY A 235 9.18 11.56 -40.19
CA GLY A 235 9.08 10.39 -41.06
C GLY A 235 9.76 9.13 -40.55
N ASN A 236 10.50 9.20 -39.43
CA ASN A 236 11.13 8.07 -38.75
C ASN A 236 10.39 7.68 -37.47
N ASN A 237 9.14 8.14 -37.31
CA ASN A 237 8.33 7.94 -36.11
C ASN A 237 8.95 8.52 -34.84
N LYS A 238 9.73 9.61 -34.96
CA LYS A 238 10.32 10.30 -33.82
C LYS A 238 9.74 11.68 -33.60
N LEU A 239 9.54 12.03 -32.33
CA LEU A 239 9.23 13.39 -31.90
C LEU A 239 10.34 13.85 -30.96
N LYS A 240 11.04 14.93 -31.33
CA LYS A 240 12.19 15.46 -30.56
C LYS A 240 13.24 14.38 -30.22
N GLY A 241 13.46 13.45 -31.16
CA GLY A 241 14.40 12.35 -31.00
C GLY A 241 13.90 11.17 -30.16
N ILE A 242 12.65 11.20 -29.67
CA ILE A 242 12.00 10.08 -28.97
C ILE A 242 11.17 9.29 -29.98
N GLU A 243 11.36 7.98 -30.01
CA GLU A 243 10.59 7.06 -30.86
C GLU A 243 9.19 6.79 -30.30
N PHE A 244 8.21 6.72 -31.20
CA PHE A 244 6.83 6.33 -30.94
C PHE A 244 6.42 5.24 -31.93
N HIS A 245 6.05 4.05 -31.44
CA HIS A 245 5.64 2.93 -32.30
C HIS A 245 4.20 3.07 -32.79
N PRO A 246 3.90 3.32 -34.07
CA PRO A 246 2.54 3.60 -34.53
C PRO A 246 1.50 2.60 -34.02
N LEU A 247 0.39 3.09 -33.48
CA LEU A 247 -0.74 2.28 -33.03
C LEU A 247 -1.96 2.47 -33.93
N PRO A 248 -2.96 1.57 -33.87
CA PRO A 248 -4.22 1.79 -34.54
C PRO A 248 -4.88 3.09 -34.04
N GLY A 249 -5.17 4.01 -34.96
CA GLY A 249 -6.08 5.12 -34.69
C GLY A 249 -7.54 4.65 -34.65
N GLY A 250 -8.46 5.56 -34.36
CA GLY A 250 -9.88 5.26 -34.41
C GLY A 250 -10.71 6.16 -33.52
N GLU A 251 -11.89 5.68 -33.15
CA GLU A 251 -12.84 6.40 -32.31
C GLU A 251 -13.51 5.41 -31.35
N ASN A 252 -13.62 5.75 -30.08
CA ASN A 252 -14.35 4.93 -29.11
C ASN A 252 -15.85 5.21 -29.17
N LYS A 253 -16.68 4.16 -29.19
CA LYS A 253 -18.15 4.31 -29.17
C LYS A 253 -18.73 4.47 -27.77
N GLN A 254 -17.95 4.15 -26.74
CA GLN A 254 -18.34 4.22 -25.33
C GLN A 254 -17.22 4.91 -24.56
N ALA A 255 -17.56 5.51 -23.42
CA ALA A 255 -16.56 6.07 -22.53
C ALA A 255 -15.56 4.97 -22.10
N LEU A 256 -14.27 5.32 -22.09
CA LEU A 256 -13.21 4.42 -21.63
C LEU A 256 -12.71 4.89 -20.27
N TYR A 257 -12.52 3.95 -19.37
CA TYR A 257 -11.88 4.17 -18.09
C TYR A 257 -10.47 3.59 -18.18
N VAL A 258 -9.49 4.42 -17.88
CA VAL A 258 -8.07 4.08 -18.01
C VAL A 258 -7.41 4.20 -16.66
N GLU A 259 -6.74 3.14 -16.23
CA GLU A 259 -5.84 3.13 -15.09
C GLU A 259 -4.41 3.12 -15.58
N THR A 260 -3.57 3.97 -15.00
CA THR A 260 -2.13 3.92 -15.19
C THR A 260 -1.39 3.89 -13.87
N TYR A 261 -0.31 3.13 -13.84
CA TYR A 261 0.53 3.05 -12.66
C TYR A 261 1.95 2.67 -13.06
N PHE A 262 2.86 2.84 -12.11
CA PHE A 262 4.27 2.52 -12.29
C PHE A 262 4.67 1.45 -11.27
N HIS A 263 5.44 0.47 -11.72
CA HIS A 263 5.92 -0.60 -10.87
C HIS A 263 7.32 -1.02 -11.33
N LYS A 264 8.28 -0.99 -10.39
CA LYS A 264 9.70 -1.36 -10.63
C LYS A 264 10.30 -0.66 -11.87
N GLY A 265 10.01 0.63 -12.04
CA GLY A 265 10.55 1.42 -13.14
C GLY A 265 9.74 1.38 -14.43
N ASP A 266 8.78 0.47 -14.57
CA ASP A 266 7.95 0.33 -15.78
C ASP A 266 6.57 0.96 -15.60
N LYS A 267 5.97 1.42 -16.70
CA LYS A 267 4.61 1.94 -16.75
C LYS A 267 3.64 0.85 -17.22
N PHE A 268 2.48 0.77 -16.58
CA PHE A 268 1.39 -0.13 -16.94
C PHE A 268 0.12 0.65 -17.20
N THR A 269 -0.71 0.13 -18.11
CA THR A 269 -2.01 0.72 -18.46
C THR A 269 -3.07 -0.37 -18.53
N LYS A 270 -4.24 -0.12 -17.94
CA LYS A 270 -5.41 -0.99 -17.99
C LYS A 270 -6.60 -0.19 -18.49
N VAL A 271 -7.40 -0.76 -19.39
CA VAL A 271 -8.55 -0.06 -19.97
C VAL A 271 -9.80 -0.91 -19.85
N TRP A 272 -10.92 -0.30 -19.46
CA TRP A 272 -12.22 -0.95 -19.43
C TRP A 272 -13.34 0.01 -19.85
N GLN A 273 -14.46 -0.58 -20.23
CA GLN A 273 -15.76 0.07 -20.39
C GLN A 273 -16.66 -0.33 -19.22
N VAL A 274 -17.75 0.40 -19.04
CA VAL A 274 -18.80 0.06 -18.08
C VAL A 274 -20.06 -0.28 -18.87
N ALA A 275 -20.52 -1.52 -18.73
CA ALA A 275 -21.76 -1.99 -19.35
C ALA A 275 -22.99 -1.33 -18.70
N PRO A 276 -24.17 -1.36 -19.34
CA PRO A 276 -25.39 -0.75 -18.80
C PRO A 276 -25.81 -1.28 -17.41
N ASP A 277 -25.40 -2.50 -17.06
CA ASP A 277 -25.62 -3.12 -15.75
C ASP A 277 -24.59 -2.70 -14.68
N GLY A 278 -23.68 -1.77 -15.01
CA GLY A 278 -22.61 -1.29 -14.15
C GLY A 278 -21.37 -2.19 -14.13
N LYS A 279 -21.37 -3.31 -14.85
CA LYS A 279 -20.24 -4.25 -14.86
C LYS A 279 -19.07 -3.70 -15.68
N ARG A 280 -17.86 -3.84 -15.14
CA ARG A 280 -16.63 -3.52 -15.89
C ARG A 280 -16.38 -4.56 -16.98
N VAL A 281 -16.18 -4.09 -18.20
CA VAL A 281 -15.77 -4.89 -19.37
C VAL A 281 -14.36 -4.48 -19.74
N TYR A 282 -13.38 -5.33 -19.38
CA TYR A 282 -11.98 -5.05 -19.67
C TYR A 282 -11.69 -5.21 -21.17
N LEU A 283 -10.95 -4.25 -21.72
CA LEU A 283 -10.50 -4.29 -23.12
C LEU A 283 -9.15 -4.99 -23.29
N THR A 284 -8.50 -5.33 -22.18
CA THR A 284 -7.24 -6.07 -22.11
C THR A 284 -7.35 -7.17 -21.06
N ASP A 285 -6.73 -8.33 -21.29
CA ASP A 285 -6.76 -9.47 -20.34
C ASP A 285 -6.08 -9.12 -19.00
N GLY A 286 -5.19 -8.12 -19.01
CA GLY A 286 -4.54 -7.59 -17.83
C GLY A 286 -3.91 -6.23 -18.09
N PRO A 287 -3.15 -5.69 -17.12
CA PRO A 287 -2.36 -4.47 -17.33
C PRO A 287 -1.33 -4.66 -18.44
N VAL A 288 -1.31 -3.74 -19.40
CA VAL A 288 -0.37 -3.73 -20.52
C VAL A 288 0.84 -2.88 -20.14
N LYS A 289 2.03 -3.46 -20.21
CA LYS A 289 3.30 -2.75 -19.99
C LYS A 289 3.61 -1.83 -21.18
N ASP A 290 4.04 -0.61 -20.91
CA ASP A 290 4.54 0.31 -21.93
C ASP A 290 5.81 -0.27 -22.60
N PRO A 291 5.93 -0.22 -23.95
CA PRO A 291 7.07 -0.78 -24.66
C PRO A 291 8.41 -0.11 -24.31
N VAL A 292 8.38 1.11 -23.75
CA VAL A 292 9.59 1.78 -23.27
C VAL A 292 10.05 1.13 -21.96
N ALA A 293 11.14 0.39 -22.03
CA ALA A 293 11.77 -0.21 -20.85
C ALA A 293 12.22 0.87 -19.86
N GLU A 294 11.96 0.64 -18.57
CA GLU A 294 12.33 1.56 -17.48
C GLU A 294 11.73 2.96 -17.67
N TYR A 295 10.48 3.00 -18.16
CA TYR A 295 9.75 4.24 -18.45
C TYR A 295 9.86 5.27 -17.32
N GLU A 296 9.62 4.86 -16.07
CA GLU A 296 9.63 5.74 -14.90
C GLU A 296 11.02 6.35 -14.68
N TYR A 297 12.08 5.54 -14.80
CA TYR A 297 13.45 6.01 -14.61
C TYR A 297 13.91 6.93 -15.76
N LYS A 298 13.38 6.73 -16.97
CA LYS A 298 13.67 7.57 -18.15
C LYS A 298 12.72 8.76 -18.30
N MET A 299 11.78 8.93 -17.37
CA MET A 299 10.72 9.93 -17.51
C MET A 299 11.27 11.35 -17.51
N TYR A 300 12.28 11.64 -16.69
CA TYR A 300 12.95 12.94 -16.67
C TYR A 300 13.54 13.28 -18.05
N ASP A 301 14.36 12.40 -18.62
CA ASP A 301 14.96 12.62 -19.95
C ASP A 301 13.91 12.82 -21.05
N ARG A 302 12.78 12.10 -20.96
CA ARG A 302 11.65 12.29 -21.89
C ARG A 302 11.03 13.67 -21.71
N ALA A 303 10.79 14.09 -20.46
CA ALA A 303 10.23 15.39 -20.15
C ALA A 303 11.10 16.53 -20.67
N THR A 304 12.44 16.45 -20.50
CA THR A 304 13.38 17.47 -20.96
C THR A 304 13.38 17.62 -22.49
N LYS A 305 13.21 16.52 -23.22
CA LYS A 305 13.18 16.52 -24.70
C LYS A 305 11.84 17.00 -25.26
N LEU A 306 10.73 16.55 -24.69
CA LEU A 306 9.38 16.87 -25.18
C LEU A 306 8.93 18.27 -24.75
N TYR A 307 9.33 18.72 -23.56
CA TYR A 307 8.87 19.97 -22.95
C TYR A 307 10.06 20.85 -22.53
N PRO A 308 10.90 21.31 -23.48
CA PRO A 308 12.10 22.07 -23.15
C PRO A 308 11.80 23.43 -22.48
N ALA A 309 10.58 23.97 -22.64
CA ALA A 309 10.17 25.21 -22.00
C ALA A 309 9.99 25.06 -20.47
N CYS A 310 9.48 23.92 -20.01
CA CYS A 310 9.42 23.57 -18.59
C CYS A 310 9.41 22.04 -18.42
N PRO A 311 10.59 21.41 -18.26
CA PRO A 311 10.68 19.97 -18.06
C PRO A 311 9.94 19.46 -16.82
N SER A 312 9.81 20.27 -15.77
CA SER A 312 9.08 19.91 -14.55
C SER A 312 7.58 19.72 -14.83
N ASP A 313 6.94 20.69 -15.49
CA ASP A 313 5.54 20.57 -15.93
C ASP A 313 5.37 19.38 -16.87
N GLY A 314 6.32 19.17 -17.80
CA GLY A 314 6.35 18.02 -18.69
C GLY A 314 6.45 16.68 -17.95
N TYR A 315 7.22 16.64 -16.86
CA TYR A 315 7.34 15.46 -16.00
C TYR A 315 6.03 15.20 -15.24
N GLU A 316 5.42 16.23 -14.65
CA GLU A 316 4.16 16.11 -13.94
C GLU A 316 3.03 15.67 -14.85
N LEU A 317 2.99 16.23 -16.06
CA LEU A 317 2.20 15.70 -17.16
C LEU A 317 2.49 14.20 -17.27
N LEU A 318 3.71 13.79 -17.70
CA LEU A 318 4.06 12.38 -17.98
C LEU A 318 3.74 11.40 -16.84
N ARG A 319 3.79 11.86 -15.59
CA ARG A 319 3.55 11.06 -14.39
C ARG A 319 2.08 11.05 -13.96
N PHE A 320 1.38 12.18 -14.03
CA PHE A 320 0.11 12.41 -13.34
C PHE A 320 -1.06 12.71 -14.27
N GLY A 321 -0.84 12.99 -15.56
CA GLY A 321 -1.94 13.42 -16.43
C GLY A 321 -2.17 14.92 -16.52
N ARG A 322 -1.55 15.68 -15.61
CA ARG A 322 -1.81 17.11 -15.41
C ARG A 322 -0.64 17.74 -14.69
N ILE A 323 -0.54 19.06 -14.81
CA ILE A 323 0.41 19.87 -14.05
C ILE A 323 -0.24 20.12 -12.68
N LEU A 324 0.42 19.66 -11.63
CA LEU A 324 0.04 19.86 -10.23
C LEU A 324 0.69 21.15 -9.70
N SER A 325 1.86 21.53 -10.20
CA SER A 325 2.54 22.75 -9.83
C SER A 325 1.72 24.00 -10.15
N SER A 326 1.75 24.97 -9.23
CA SER A 326 1.08 26.25 -9.37
C SER A 326 2.05 27.41 -9.14
N PRO A 327 2.17 28.37 -10.08
CA PRO A 327 1.51 28.40 -11.38
C PRO A 327 2.10 27.37 -12.36
N ALA A 328 1.26 26.84 -13.25
CA ALA A 328 1.73 26.08 -14.41
C ALA A 328 2.44 27.02 -15.40
N THR A 329 3.56 26.56 -15.95
CA THR A 329 4.38 27.31 -16.92
C THR A 329 4.02 26.94 -18.36
N LEU A 330 3.76 25.67 -18.65
CA LEU A 330 3.37 25.23 -19.98
C LEU A 330 1.94 25.67 -20.31
N PRO A 331 1.70 26.22 -21.52
CA PRO A 331 0.36 26.60 -21.93
C PRO A 331 -0.53 25.35 -22.11
N PRO A 332 -1.86 25.47 -21.94
CA PRO A 332 -2.80 24.35 -22.05
C PRO A 332 -2.68 23.56 -23.36
N ARG A 333 -2.28 24.22 -24.46
CA ARG A 333 -2.11 23.60 -25.78
C ARG A 333 -0.87 22.70 -25.87
N GLU A 334 0.24 23.06 -25.23
CA GLU A 334 1.43 22.21 -25.15
C GLU A 334 1.20 21.06 -24.16
N ALA A 335 0.51 21.33 -23.05
CA ALA A 335 0.07 20.31 -22.10
C ALA A 335 -0.83 19.24 -22.75
N ARG A 336 -1.65 19.62 -23.73
CA ARG A 336 -2.54 18.73 -24.51
C ARG A 336 -1.85 17.90 -25.60
N SER A 337 -0.76 18.42 -26.16
CA SER A 337 -0.17 17.90 -27.40
C SER A 337 0.49 16.51 -27.28
N HIS A 338 0.79 16.08 -26.05
CA HIS A 338 1.63 14.91 -25.79
C HIS A 338 1.08 13.99 -24.68
N PHE A 339 -0.15 14.27 -24.20
CA PHE A 339 -0.68 13.63 -23.00
C PHE A 339 -1.67 12.50 -23.25
N ALA A 340 -1.25 11.24 -23.07
CA ALA A 340 -2.12 10.11 -22.74
C ALA A 340 -1.30 8.89 -22.21
N PRO A 341 -1.92 8.00 -21.41
CA PRO A 341 -1.48 6.61 -21.21
C PRO A 341 -1.18 5.95 -22.55
N SER A 342 -0.33 4.93 -22.61
CA SER A 342 0.07 4.30 -23.87
C SER A 342 -1.08 3.61 -24.61
N THR A 343 -1.87 4.40 -25.33
CA THR A 343 -2.38 4.17 -26.69
C THR A 343 -2.37 5.55 -27.36
N GLN A 344 -1.32 5.80 -28.11
CA GLN A 344 -0.90 7.07 -28.72
C GLN A 344 -1.99 8.09 -29.11
N SER A 345 -1.67 9.36 -28.80
CA SER A 345 -2.11 10.61 -29.44
C SER A 345 -3.24 11.45 -28.75
N PRO A 346 -3.64 12.63 -29.28
CA PRO A 346 -3.45 13.95 -28.63
C PRO A 346 -4.79 14.64 -28.35
N PHE A 347 -5.10 14.96 -27.10
CA PHE A 347 -6.42 15.53 -26.79
C PHE A 347 -6.53 17.00 -27.17
N ASP A 348 -7.66 17.39 -27.77
CA ASP A 348 -8.20 18.74 -27.63
C ASP A 348 -9.25 18.72 -26.52
N LEU A 349 -8.86 19.11 -25.30
CA LEU A 349 -9.80 19.29 -24.20
C LEU A 349 -10.60 20.58 -24.45
N GLY A 350 -11.62 20.53 -25.32
CA GLY A 350 -12.52 21.65 -25.57
C GLY A 350 -12.84 22.37 -24.26
N GLY A 351 -12.43 23.65 -24.19
CA GLY A 351 -12.67 24.47 -23.02
C GLY A 351 -14.17 24.58 -22.80
N ARG A 352 -14.62 24.23 -21.61
CA ARG A 352 -15.80 24.82 -21.01
C ARG A 352 -15.47 25.12 -19.56
N ASP A 353 -15.30 26.42 -19.30
CA ASP A 353 -15.47 27.00 -17.99
C ASP A 353 -16.76 26.48 -17.37
N LEU A 354 -16.66 25.83 -16.21
CA LEU A 354 -17.64 25.83 -15.13
C LEU A 354 -16.90 25.76 -13.80
#